data_AF-A0A4Q8B9E0-F1
#
_entry.id   AF-A0A4Q8B9E0-F1
#
_cell.length_a   1.000
_cell.length_b   1.000
_cell.length_c   1.000
_cell.angle_alpha   90.00
_cell.angle_beta   90.00
_cell.angle_gamma   90.00
#
_symmetry.space_group_name_H-M   'P 1'
#
loop_
_entity.id
_entity.type
_entity.pdbx_description
1 polymer ?
#
loop_
_entity_poly.entity_id
_entity_poly.type
_entity_poly.pdbx_seq_one_letter_code
_entity_poly.pdbx_strand_id
1 'polypeptide(L)'
;MQPVGPYRFTEALGVCQVGTAWWAVDGQDRLVTVAMLEGAAAADPPWREAFANAANAMAQAPGGQRYVNADLAAAHPWVAYPSEEGIGAQRLFQTLGMDLHPLESRADVLIPATGTVSAPSQPVAGAPLSVSGPPDPTLGPPHVPWAMHAAVVPQQQGPEAVPTSPAPAAKSTDSPPADPFPAPVRRIEPSGTAGRGTGLWLTVTALVLGIVAAFGGVSAWAGGRGGTTPSAAVPAVFPTDAPAAAGLRPWGQFTPSSPQERALAVAGPSLVFIEAVVTGYLRDRTTNALVRTSPTVFNRRCTGFVINPDGYVLTSSSCVKPSEEVARQVALDAVAQALVRERKLDAGAVPGYISANLAKTRFTGIDATAEPSIQLSVQFNNAKGNVIGDPAAPGELVKAQAADTGNVALVKLGRQNLPAAEFNPSATVTDAGSLLIAGFGTDDSGSRNATYTPRAKMAKIAGVGRRGSLSTWRIGDDLGRASHGGIAIDPAGRVIGMLDQDLTRPDRANRVVVPASAFTGVMGDAGVTGALGEPDRLYRSGLDAYFTGRYPTAVAQLGTVVEREPGNPLAQAYRENALNRQQMEAVPASAPAWAWWLLAGAGGALLILLVLLVATLGRRYR
;
A
#
# COMPACT_ATOMS: atom_id res chain seq x y z
N MET A 1 1.55 -10.12 7.95
CA MET A 1 0.40 -10.71 8.66
C MET A 1 0.82 -12.12 9.08
N GLN A 2 0.58 -12.53 10.33
CA GLN A 2 0.80 -13.93 10.72
C GLN A 2 -0.38 -14.78 10.21
N PRO A 3 -0.12 -16.00 9.69
CA PRO A 3 -1.20 -16.94 9.39
C PRO A 3 -1.84 -17.41 10.70
N VAL A 4 -3.14 -17.71 10.65
CA VAL A 4 -3.90 -18.24 11.79
C VAL A 4 -4.46 -19.59 11.39
N GLY A 5 -3.94 -20.65 12.01
CA GLY A 5 -4.17 -22.02 11.54
C GLY A 5 -3.71 -22.21 10.09
N PRO A 6 -4.51 -22.86 9.21
CA PRO A 6 -4.18 -23.04 7.80
C PRO A 6 -4.50 -21.82 6.91
N TYR A 7 -4.99 -20.70 7.49
CA TYR A 7 -5.52 -19.57 6.72
C TYR A 7 -4.50 -18.46 6.51
N ARG A 8 -4.39 -18.00 5.26
CA ARG A 8 -3.60 -16.84 4.84
C ARG A 8 -4.53 -15.65 4.63
N PHE A 9 -4.57 -14.73 5.59
CA PHE A 9 -5.37 -13.50 5.50
C PHE A 9 -4.93 -12.64 4.30
N THR A 10 -5.89 -12.07 3.58
CA THR A 10 -5.67 -11.26 2.37
C THR A 10 -6.12 -9.81 2.54
N GLU A 11 -7.23 -9.57 3.24
CA GLU A 11 -7.83 -8.25 3.46
C GLU A 11 -8.69 -8.29 4.73
N ALA A 12 -8.83 -7.17 5.44
CA ALA A 12 -9.78 -7.07 6.56
C ALA A 12 -11.16 -6.64 6.04
N LEU A 13 -12.18 -7.47 6.27
CA LEU A 13 -13.59 -7.15 5.98
C LEU A 13 -14.10 -6.00 6.85
N GLY A 14 -13.60 -5.89 8.08
CA GLY A 14 -13.95 -4.85 9.02
C GLY A 14 -13.52 -5.18 10.45
N VAL A 15 -13.56 -4.18 11.31
CA VAL A 15 -13.18 -4.24 12.74
C VAL A 15 -14.33 -3.83 13.63
N CYS A 16 -14.42 -4.44 14.80
CA CYS A 16 -15.26 -3.99 15.91
C CYS A 16 -14.44 -3.99 17.22
N GLN A 17 -15.04 -3.61 18.35
CA GLN A 17 -14.31 -3.50 19.62
C GLN A 17 -13.77 -4.83 20.17
N VAL A 18 -14.27 -5.98 19.70
CA VAL A 18 -13.92 -7.31 20.22
C VAL A 18 -13.15 -8.19 19.22
N GLY A 19 -12.99 -7.75 17.97
CA GLY A 19 -12.35 -8.58 16.96
C GLY A 19 -12.39 -8.01 15.54
N THR A 20 -11.76 -8.75 14.64
CA THR A 20 -11.61 -8.39 13.23
C THR A 20 -12.14 -9.53 12.35
N ALA A 21 -12.89 -9.17 11.31
CA ALA A 21 -13.23 -10.09 10.22
C ALA A 21 -12.26 -9.91 9.06
N TRP A 22 -11.88 -11.03 8.42
CA TRP A 22 -10.89 -11.07 7.35
C TRP A 22 -11.42 -11.84 6.15
N TRP A 23 -11.07 -11.39 4.94
CA TRP A 23 -10.89 -12.28 3.81
C TRP A 23 -9.62 -13.10 4.01
N ALA A 24 -9.68 -14.38 3.71
CA ALA A 24 -8.53 -15.27 3.73
C ALA A 24 -8.62 -16.31 2.62
N VAL A 25 -7.50 -16.98 2.36
CA VAL A 25 -7.48 -18.21 1.57
C VAL A 25 -7.00 -19.38 2.40
N ASP A 26 -7.60 -20.55 2.18
CA ASP A 26 -7.23 -21.80 2.85
C ASP A 26 -6.02 -22.48 2.19
N GLY A 27 -5.64 -23.66 2.71
CA GLY A 27 -4.53 -24.46 2.18
C GLY A 27 -4.74 -25.01 0.76
N GLN A 28 -5.91 -24.79 0.17
CA GLN A 28 -6.32 -25.16 -1.17
C GLN A 28 -6.57 -23.93 -2.06
N ASP A 29 -6.11 -22.74 -1.62
CA ASP A 29 -6.32 -21.43 -2.24
C ASP A 29 -7.81 -21.04 -2.46
N ARG A 30 -8.75 -21.64 -1.71
CA ARG A 30 -10.17 -21.26 -1.73
C ARG A 30 -10.40 -20.04 -0.85
N LEU A 31 -11.22 -19.10 -1.33
CA LEU A 31 -11.58 -17.89 -0.59
C LEU A 31 -12.56 -18.23 0.55
N VAL A 32 -12.26 -17.72 1.75
CA VAL A 32 -13.08 -17.87 2.96
C VAL A 32 -13.17 -16.53 3.70
N THR A 33 -14.14 -16.39 4.60
CA THR A 33 -14.18 -15.29 5.57
C THR A 33 -13.83 -15.81 6.97
N VAL A 34 -12.90 -15.16 7.67
CA VAL A 34 -12.45 -15.57 9.01
C VAL A 34 -12.80 -14.48 10.01
N ALA A 35 -13.63 -14.81 11.00
CA ALA A 35 -13.82 -13.98 12.19
C ALA A 35 -12.78 -14.37 13.23
N MET A 36 -12.10 -13.38 13.83
CA MET A 36 -11.12 -13.58 14.87
C MET A 36 -11.36 -12.63 16.04
N LEU A 37 -11.51 -13.20 17.24
CA LEU A 37 -11.65 -12.48 18.50
C LEU A 37 -10.27 -11.98 18.94
N GLU A 38 -10.15 -10.68 19.20
CA GLU A 38 -8.87 -9.99 19.46
C GLU A 38 -8.91 -9.12 20.72
N GLY A 39 -7.76 -8.56 21.12
CA GLY A 39 -7.65 -7.64 22.24
C GLY A 39 -8.06 -8.25 23.58
N ALA A 40 -8.69 -7.46 24.44
CA ALA A 40 -9.14 -7.91 25.76
C ALA A 40 -10.22 -9.01 25.69
N ALA A 41 -11.11 -8.95 24.70
CA ALA A 41 -12.17 -9.93 24.51
C ALA A 41 -11.63 -11.35 24.21
N ALA A 42 -10.48 -11.47 23.56
CA ALA A 42 -9.83 -12.76 23.31
C ALA A 42 -9.38 -13.50 24.59
N ALA A 43 -9.13 -12.74 25.67
CA ALA A 43 -8.70 -13.25 26.98
C ALA A 43 -9.84 -13.37 28.01
N ASP A 44 -11.00 -12.76 27.74
CA ASP A 44 -12.14 -12.69 28.66
C ASP A 44 -13.08 -13.92 28.48
N PRO A 45 -13.21 -14.84 29.47
CA PRO A 45 -13.93 -16.09 29.28
C PRO A 45 -15.39 -15.94 28.82
N PRO A 46 -16.23 -15.05 29.39
CA PRO A 46 -17.52 -14.64 28.82
C PRO A 46 -17.52 -14.32 27.32
N TRP A 47 -16.54 -13.57 26.81
CA TRP A 47 -16.48 -13.24 25.38
C TRP A 47 -16.09 -14.44 24.52
N ARG A 48 -15.18 -15.30 25.00
CA ARG A 48 -14.81 -16.55 24.32
C ARG A 48 -16.00 -17.52 24.25
N GLU A 49 -16.77 -17.63 25.33
CA GLU A 49 -17.99 -18.43 25.40
C GLU A 49 -19.09 -17.86 24.50
N ALA A 50 -19.33 -16.55 24.52
CA ALA A 50 -20.30 -15.90 23.65
C ALA A 50 -19.95 -16.10 22.16
N PHE A 51 -18.68 -15.91 21.78
CA PHE A 51 -18.18 -16.11 20.42
C PHE A 51 -18.35 -17.57 19.95
N ALA A 52 -18.01 -18.54 20.81
CA ALA A 52 -18.23 -19.96 20.56
C ALA A 52 -19.72 -20.30 20.39
N ASN A 53 -20.58 -19.80 21.29
CA ASN A 53 -22.02 -20.06 21.27
C ASN A 53 -22.69 -19.44 20.05
N ALA A 54 -22.31 -18.23 19.63
CA ALA A 54 -22.80 -17.59 18.42
C ALA A 54 -22.40 -18.38 17.16
N ALA A 55 -21.16 -18.85 17.06
CA ALA A 55 -20.69 -19.67 15.94
C ALA A 55 -21.42 -21.01 15.85
N ASN A 56 -21.63 -21.67 16.99
CA ASN A 56 -22.40 -22.91 17.08
C ASN A 56 -23.88 -22.71 16.74
N ALA A 57 -24.51 -21.63 17.22
CA ALA A 57 -25.90 -21.30 16.92
C ALA A 57 -26.09 -21.04 15.42
N MET A 58 -25.18 -20.30 14.78
CA MET A 58 -25.19 -20.09 13.32
C MET A 58 -25.07 -21.41 12.54
N ALA A 59 -24.19 -22.33 12.96
CA ALA A 59 -23.99 -23.61 12.29
C ALA A 59 -25.16 -24.61 12.47
N GLN A 60 -25.93 -24.46 13.56
CA GLN A 60 -27.07 -25.33 13.91
C GLN A 60 -28.43 -24.79 13.42
N ALA A 61 -28.54 -23.49 13.16
CA ALA A 61 -29.79 -22.89 12.69
C ALA A 61 -30.22 -23.44 11.30
N PRO A 62 -31.52 -23.72 11.07
CA PRO A 62 -32.01 -24.09 9.74
C PRO A 62 -31.76 -22.98 8.71
N GLY A 63 -30.93 -23.25 7.71
CA GLY A 63 -30.47 -22.25 6.73
C GLY A 63 -29.39 -21.29 7.25
N GLY A 64 -28.83 -21.54 8.44
CA GLY A 64 -27.67 -20.83 8.96
C GLY A 64 -26.36 -21.26 8.27
N GLN A 65 -25.37 -20.37 8.29
CA GLN A 65 -24.06 -20.61 7.69
C GLN A 65 -23.22 -21.52 8.57
N ARG A 66 -22.69 -22.59 7.96
CA ARG A 66 -21.77 -23.51 8.63
C ARG A 66 -20.34 -23.02 8.46
N TYR A 67 -19.55 -23.07 9.53
CA TYR A 67 -18.12 -22.81 9.43
C TYR A 67 -17.40 -24.05 8.85
N VAL A 68 -16.40 -23.82 8.01
CA VAL A 68 -15.55 -24.88 7.45
C VAL A 68 -14.47 -25.34 8.42
N ASN A 69 -14.05 -24.47 9.35
CA ASN A 69 -13.10 -24.78 10.41
C ASN A 69 -13.18 -23.73 11.54
N ALA A 70 -12.73 -24.07 12.73
CA ALA A 70 -12.62 -23.15 13.87
C ALA A 70 -11.57 -23.64 14.87
N ASP A 71 -10.91 -22.71 15.54
CA ASP A 71 -10.20 -22.97 16.79
C ASP A 71 -10.67 -21.98 17.84
N LEU A 72 -11.56 -22.45 18.71
CA LEU A 72 -12.13 -21.70 19.81
C LEU A 72 -11.26 -21.75 21.08
N ALA A 73 -10.21 -22.60 21.07
CA ALA A 73 -9.27 -22.76 22.18
C ALA A 73 -8.03 -21.86 22.03
N ALA A 74 -7.69 -21.44 20.81
CA ALA A 74 -6.60 -20.52 20.47
C ALA A 74 -6.54 -19.25 21.35
N ALA A 75 -5.34 -18.68 21.49
CA ALA A 75 -5.12 -17.40 22.17
C ALA A 75 -5.94 -16.24 21.55
N HIS A 76 -6.20 -16.32 20.24
CA HIS A 76 -7.19 -15.53 19.53
C HIS A 76 -8.20 -16.49 18.90
N PRO A 77 -9.36 -16.75 19.55
CA PRO A 77 -10.40 -17.63 19.01
C PRO A 77 -10.84 -17.21 17.61
N TRP A 78 -10.94 -18.15 16.68
CA TRP A 78 -11.31 -17.84 15.30
C TRP A 78 -12.23 -18.89 14.67
N VAL A 79 -13.02 -18.44 13.70
CA VAL A 79 -13.98 -19.25 12.94
C VAL A 79 -13.92 -18.86 11.47
N ALA A 80 -13.77 -19.85 10.58
CA ALA A 80 -13.68 -19.67 9.14
C ALA A 80 -14.94 -20.16 8.43
N TYR A 81 -15.53 -19.34 7.57
CA TYR A 81 -16.76 -19.59 6.81
C TYR A 81 -16.49 -19.61 5.30
N PRO A 82 -17.21 -20.45 4.53
CA PRO A 82 -17.12 -20.46 3.07
C PRO A 82 -17.57 -19.11 2.50
N SER A 83 -16.85 -18.57 1.51
CA SER A 83 -17.19 -17.27 0.91
C SER A 83 -18.41 -17.35 -0.01
N GLU A 84 -18.61 -18.52 -0.62
CA GLU A 84 -19.72 -18.87 -1.50
C GLU A 84 -21.09 -18.88 -0.81
N GLU A 85 -21.13 -19.02 0.53
CA GLU A 85 -22.37 -18.88 1.33
C GLU A 85 -22.59 -17.44 1.84
N GLY A 86 -21.68 -16.52 1.54
CA GLY A 86 -21.72 -15.10 1.95
C GLY A 86 -20.77 -14.74 3.10
N ILE A 87 -20.97 -13.56 3.69
CA ILE A 87 -20.02 -12.96 4.66
C ILE A 87 -20.22 -13.51 6.08
N GLY A 88 -19.92 -14.80 6.28
CA GLY A 88 -20.14 -15.49 7.57
C GLY A 88 -19.40 -14.87 8.75
N ALA A 89 -18.16 -14.41 8.54
CA ALA A 89 -17.40 -13.70 9.57
C ALA A 89 -18.09 -12.41 10.05
N GLN A 90 -18.74 -11.66 9.16
CA GLN A 90 -19.51 -10.46 9.52
C GLN A 90 -20.78 -10.81 10.29
N ARG A 91 -21.52 -11.83 9.84
CA ARG A 91 -22.74 -12.28 10.54
C ARG A 91 -22.45 -12.81 11.94
N LEU A 92 -21.27 -13.40 12.18
CA LEU A 92 -20.86 -13.81 13.53
C LEU A 92 -20.75 -12.60 14.48
N PHE A 93 -20.06 -11.54 14.08
CA PHE A 93 -19.97 -10.32 14.90
C PHE A 93 -21.33 -9.64 15.06
N GLN A 94 -22.17 -9.59 14.02
CA GLN A 94 -23.54 -9.08 14.13
C GLN A 94 -24.41 -9.89 15.10
N THR A 95 -24.22 -11.21 15.17
CA THR A 95 -24.91 -12.10 16.14
C THR A 95 -24.47 -11.82 17.58
N LEU A 96 -23.26 -11.30 17.78
CA LEU A 96 -22.74 -10.82 19.06
C LEU A 96 -23.16 -9.36 19.38
N GLY A 97 -24.01 -8.74 18.54
CA GLY A 97 -24.40 -7.34 18.69
C GLY A 97 -23.31 -6.34 18.30
N MET A 98 -22.30 -6.77 17.53
CA MET A 98 -21.15 -5.97 17.15
C MET A 98 -21.20 -5.60 15.67
N ASP A 99 -21.34 -4.31 15.38
CA ASP A 99 -21.18 -3.78 14.02
C ASP A 99 -19.70 -3.74 13.62
N LEU A 100 -19.42 -4.22 12.41
CA LEU A 100 -18.10 -4.08 11.80
C LEU A 100 -18.01 -2.75 11.06
N HIS A 101 -16.94 -2.01 11.32
CA HIS A 101 -16.60 -0.77 10.61
C HIS A 101 -15.39 -0.99 9.69
N PRO A 102 -15.27 -0.24 8.57
CA PRO A 102 -14.08 -0.25 7.72
C PRO A 102 -12.82 0.13 8.51
N LEU A 103 -11.66 -0.42 8.12
CA LEU A 103 -10.41 -0.32 8.89
C LEU A 103 -9.94 1.12 9.17
N GLU A 104 -10.36 2.06 8.32
CA GLU A 104 -10.06 3.50 8.40
C GLU A 104 -10.68 4.17 9.65
N SER A 105 -11.74 3.60 10.25
CA SER A 105 -12.39 4.16 11.45
C SER A 105 -11.68 3.84 12.77
N ARG A 106 -10.55 3.13 12.73
CA ARG A 106 -9.83 2.64 13.94
C ARG A 106 -9.25 3.75 14.82
N ALA A 107 -9.20 5.00 14.33
CA ALA A 107 -8.69 6.15 15.09
C ALA A 107 -9.60 6.59 16.26
N ASP A 108 -10.92 6.43 16.13
CA ASP A 108 -11.90 6.97 17.11
C ASP A 108 -12.50 5.91 18.04
N VAL A 109 -12.20 4.62 17.84
CA VAL A 109 -12.86 3.50 18.52
C VAL A 109 -11.88 2.64 19.33
N LEU A 110 -11.16 3.29 20.25
CA LEU A 110 -10.48 2.61 21.36
C LEU A 110 -10.90 3.28 22.67
N ILE A 111 -11.77 2.59 23.43
CA ILE A 111 -12.17 3.03 24.77
C ILE A 111 -10.94 2.95 25.69
N PRO A 112 -10.52 4.04 26.37
CA PRO A 112 -9.53 3.96 27.42
C PRO A 112 -10.10 3.18 28.61
N ALA A 113 -9.29 2.32 29.22
CA ALA A 113 -9.69 1.65 30.44
C ALA A 113 -9.97 2.70 31.54
N THR A 114 -11.13 2.58 32.19
CA THR A 114 -11.72 3.48 33.20
C THR A 114 -12.28 4.82 32.67
N GLY A 115 -13.44 5.21 33.20
CA GLY A 115 -14.04 6.51 32.92
C GLY A 115 -14.70 7.11 34.16
N THR A 116 -14.74 8.44 34.21
CA THR A 116 -15.84 9.29 34.77
C THR A 116 -15.51 10.77 34.55
N VAL A 117 -16.53 11.62 34.57
CA VAL A 117 -16.47 13.03 34.12
C VAL A 117 -16.58 14.00 35.30
N SER A 118 -15.66 14.97 35.41
CA SER A 118 -15.92 16.42 35.67
C SER A 118 -14.68 17.18 36.20
N ALA A 119 -14.39 18.34 35.60
CA ALA A 119 -13.46 19.39 36.10
C ALA A 119 -14.23 20.35 37.07
N PRO A 120 -13.69 21.47 37.63
CA PRO A 120 -12.38 22.15 37.41
C PRO A 120 -11.62 22.58 38.70
N SER A 121 -10.41 23.16 38.65
CA SER A 121 -10.18 24.62 38.54
C SER A 121 -8.68 25.00 38.54
N GLN A 122 -8.34 26.22 38.07
CA GLN A 122 -6.97 26.76 37.92
C GLN A 122 -6.34 27.23 39.26
N PRO A 123 -5.06 27.63 39.27
CA PRO A 123 -4.79 29.08 39.14
C PRO A 123 -3.65 29.46 38.16
N VAL A 124 -3.43 30.77 38.01
CA VAL A 124 -2.66 31.47 36.98
C VAL A 124 -1.53 32.32 37.61
N ALA A 125 -0.57 32.78 36.78
CA ALA A 125 0.50 33.77 37.04
C ALA A 125 1.81 33.22 37.69
N GLY A 126 2.99 33.81 37.45
CA GLY A 126 3.31 35.07 36.76
C GLY A 126 4.64 35.06 35.97
N ALA A 127 5.09 36.23 35.53
CA ALA A 127 6.07 36.41 34.44
C ALA A 127 7.51 36.81 34.92
N PRO A 128 8.39 37.46 34.12
CA PRO A 128 9.77 36.99 33.90
C PRO A 128 10.84 37.84 34.62
N LEU A 129 12.14 37.47 34.49
CA LEU A 129 13.28 38.41 34.56
C LEU A 129 14.59 37.81 33.98
N SER A 130 15.52 38.69 33.58
CA SER A 130 16.79 38.39 32.87
C SER A 130 18.04 38.62 33.74
N VAL A 131 19.23 38.24 33.23
CA VAL A 131 20.64 38.71 33.49
C VAL A 131 21.58 37.51 33.18
N SER A 132 22.49 37.47 32.19
CA SER A 132 23.64 38.32 31.78
C SER A 132 24.95 38.07 32.57
N GLY A 133 25.97 37.46 31.95
CA GLY A 133 27.36 37.45 32.47
C GLY A 133 28.28 36.29 31.97
N PRO A 134 29.56 36.49 31.58
CA PRO A 134 30.41 35.49 30.88
C PRO A 134 31.78 35.19 31.61
N PRO A 135 32.91 34.79 30.97
CA PRO A 135 33.25 33.41 30.56
C PRO A 135 34.68 32.91 31.00
N ASP A 136 35.12 31.78 30.41
CA ASP A 136 36.53 31.33 30.18
C ASP A 136 37.38 30.72 31.35
N PRO A 137 38.50 29.99 31.08
CA PRO A 137 38.76 28.94 30.05
C PRO A 137 39.57 27.72 30.62
N THR A 138 40.31 26.98 29.75
CA THR A 138 41.44 26.00 29.97
C THR A 138 41.12 24.49 30.13
N LEU A 139 42.03 23.52 29.82
CA LEU A 139 42.89 23.31 28.62
C LEU A 139 43.52 21.88 28.63
N GLY A 140 43.08 20.96 27.75
CA GLY A 140 43.75 19.68 27.36
C GLY A 140 44.05 18.64 28.47
N PRO A 141 44.83 17.56 28.19
CA PRO A 141 44.94 16.76 26.95
C PRO A 141 44.67 15.23 27.20
N PRO A 142 44.71 14.33 26.19
CA PRO A 142 44.23 12.94 26.33
C PRO A 142 45.33 11.90 26.61
N HIS A 143 44.97 10.79 27.30
CA HIS A 143 45.84 9.62 27.49
C HIS A 143 45.13 8.28 27.26
N VAL A 144 45.72 7.49 26.37
CA VAL A 144 45.72 6.02 26.23
C VAL A 144 47.17 5.64 25.81
N PRO A 145 47.67 4.38 25.86
CA PRO A 145 46.96 3.09 26.00
C PRO A 145 47.68 2.10 26.96
N TRP A 146 47.50 0.79 26.72
CA TRP A 146 48.14 -0.41 27.34
C TRP A 146 47.38 -1.03 28.54
N ALA A 147 47.45 -2.34 28.83
CA ALA A 147 47.65 -3.55 28.01
C ALA A 147 47.45 -4.82 28.88
N MET A 148 47.01 -5.93 28.26
CA MET A 148 47.46 -7.32 28.52
C MET A 148 47.12 -8.11 29.84
N HIS A 149 46.67 -9.37 29.62
CA HIS A 149 46.71 -10.59 30.48
C HIS A 149 45.64 -10.73 31.60
N ALA A 150 44.73 -11.72 31.55
CA ALA A 150 44.81 -13.16 31.95
C ALA A 150 44.55 -13.38 33.47
N ALA A 151 43.87 -14.43 33.99
CA ALA A 151 43.43 -15.72 33.43
C ALA A 151 42.28 -16.41 34.26
N VAL A 152 41.64 -17.45 33.70
CA VAL A 152 41.17 -18.73 34.34
C VAL A 152 40.12 -18.74 35.51
N VAL A 153 38.84 -19.02 35.16
CA VAL A 153 38.00 -20.25 35.45
C VAL A 153 38.34 -21.07 36.74
N PRO A 154 37.40 -21.51 37.64
CA PRO A 154 36.33 -22.47 37.29
C PRO A 154 34.99 -22.56 38.09
N GLN A 155 33.95 -23.12 37.42
CA GLN A 155 32.83 -23.98 37.93
C GLN A 155 31.88 -23.38 39.04
N GLN A 156 30.68 -23.89 39.36
CA GLN A 156 30.08 -25.22 39.16
C GLN A 156 28.52 -25.22 39.21
N GLN A 157 27.91 -26.20 38.51
CA GLN A 157 26.57 -26.86 38.59
C GLN A 157 25.42 -26.36 39.54
N GLY A 158 24.16 -26.49 39.07
CA GLY A 158 22.92 -26.53 39.90
C GLY A 158 22.64 -27.94 40.47
N PRO A 159 21.37 -28.38 40.77
CA PRO A 159 20.06 -27.77 40.47
C PRO A 159 18.98 -27.86 41.61
N GLU A 160 17.72 -27.55 41.26
CA GLU A 160 16.46 -28.24 41.69
C GLU A 160 15.67 -27.82 42.96
N ALA A 161 14.34 -28.04 42.85
CA ALA A 161 13.30 -28.21 43.88
C ALA A 161 12.23 -27.09 44.14
N VAL A 162 11.00 -27.58 44.27
CA VAL A 162 9.63 -27.01 44.41
C VAL A 162 8.93 -27.87 45.52
N PRO A 163 7.70 -27.65 46.06
CA PRO A 163 6.81 -26.49 46.25
C PRO A 163 6.52 -26.20 47.76
N THR A 164 5.58 -25.30 48.09
CA THR A 164 4.47 -25.59 49.05
C THR A 164 3.39 -24.49 49.13
N SER A 165 2.11 -24.90 49.23
CA SER A 165 1.00 -24.10 49.77
C SER A 165 0.56 -24.71 51.11
N PRO A 166 -0.09 -23.95 52.03
CA PRO A 166 -1.55 -24.11 52.18
C PRO A 166 -2.34 -22.82 52.58
N ALA A 167 -3.66 -22.93 52.62
CA ALA A 167 -4.65 -21.92 53.10
C ALA A 167 -5.15 -22.27 54.53
N PRO A 168 -6.35 -21.89 55.09
CA PRO A 168 -7.37 -20.86 54.73
C PRO A 168 -8.02 -20.09 55.96
N ALA A 169 -9.10 -19.32 55.69
CA ALA A 169 -10.18 -18.84 56.62
C ALA A 169 -9.87 -17.66 57.61
N ALA A 170 -10.82 -16.87 58.17
CA ALA A 170 -12.30 -16.93 58.23
C ALA A 170 -13.01 -15.53 58.31
N LYS A 171 -14.34 -15.50 58.51
CA LYS A 171 -15.29 -14.36 58.45
C LYS A 171 -15.44 -13.53 59.76
N SER A 172 -16.11 -12.35 59.74
CA SER A 172 -17.44 -12.08 60.40
C SER A 172 -17.82 -10.57 60.59
N THR A 173 -19.12 -10.22 60.42
CA THR A 173 -19.99 -9.24 61.17
C THR A 173 -19.56 -7.78 61.46
N ASP A 174 -20.41 -6.77 61.76
CA ASP A 174 -21.83 -6.39 61.53
C ASP A 174 -21.98 -4.87 61.93
N SER A 175 -23.16 -4.23 61.78
CA SER A 175 -23.43 -2.76 61.87
C SER A 175 -23.90 -2.29 63.28
N PRO A 176 -24.45 -1.07 63.56
CA PRO A 176 -24.45 0.30 62.96
C PRO A 176 -24.14 1.39 64.07
N PRO A 177 -24.87 2.53 64.30
CA PRO A 177 -25.35 3.68 63.49
C PRO A 177 -24.85 5.08 64.01
N ALA A 178 -25.20 6.21 63.35
CA ALA A 178 -25.73 7.46 63.99
C ALA A 178 -25.89 8.67 63.01
N ASP A 179 -26.95 9.47 63.23
CA ASP A 179 -27.26 10.78 62.61
C ASP A 179 -26.87 11.93 63.57
N PRO A 180 -26.58 13.16 63.07
CA PRO A 180 -27.31 14.31 63.64
C PRO A 180 -27.65 15.45 62.65
N PHE A 181 -28.95 15.71 62.47
CA PHE A 181 -29.47 17.02 62.03
C PHE A 181 -29.13 18.16 63.02
N PRO A 182 -29.01 19.42 62.54
CA PRO A 182 -30.10 20.38 62.78
C PRO A 182 -30.40 21.37 61.64
N ALA A 183 -31.61 21.93 61.65
CA ALA A 183 -32.06 23.09 60.85
C ALA A 183 -32.34 24.29 61.80
N PRO A 184 -33.16 25.33 61.50
CA PRO A 184 -33.53 26.03 60.25
C PRO A 184 -33.47 27.60 60.37
N VAL A 185 -33.56 28.39 59.27
CA VAL A 185 -33.97 29.83 59.31
C VAL A 185 -34.75 30.25 58.04
N ARG A 186 -35.77 31.13 58.19
CA ARG A 186 -36.58 31.78 57.11
C ARG A 186 -36.35 33.31 57.01
N ARG A 187 -36.66 33.97 55.88
CA ARG A 187 -37.06 35.41 55.81
C ARG A 187 -37.89 35.79 54.56
N ILE A 188 -38.56 36.97 54.60
CA ILE A 188 -39.81 37.46 53.97
C ILE A 188 -39.63 38.98 53.61
N GLU A 189 -40.18 39.61 52.55
CA GLU A 189 -41.06 39.11 51.44
C GLU A 189 -40.89 39.70 49.99
N PRO A 190 -41.52 40.83 49.51
CA PRO A 190 -42.38 40.70 48.30
C PRO A 190 -42.32 41.76 47.16
N SER A 191 -42.99 41.40 46.05
CA SER A 191 -43.68 42.24 45.03
C SER A 191 -42.85 43.02 43.98
N GLY A 192 -43.36 43.26 42.75
CA GLY A 192 -44.74 43.09 42.29
C GLY A 192 -45.03 42.97 40.77
N THR A 193 -46.33 43.03 40.47
CA THR A 193 -47.08 42.86 39.20
C THR A 193 -47.07 44.10 38.28
N ALA A 194 -47.59 44.17 37.04
CA ALA A 194 -48.32 43.25 36.13
C ALA A 194 -48.29 43.80 34.68
N GLY A 195 -48.72 43.00 33.68
CA GLY A 195 -49.07 43.47 32.33
C GLY A 195 -49.90 42.43 31.54
N ARG A 196 -51.15 42.75 31.20
CA ARG A 196 -52.13 41.86 30.54
C ARG A 196 -52.24 42.11 29.02
N GLY A 197 -52.65 41.07 28.28
CA GLY A 197 -53.18 41.18 26.90
C GLY A 197 -53.26 39.82 26.18
N THR A 198 -54.17 38.90 26.56
CA THR A 198 -55.47 38.66 25.90
C THR A 198 -55.43 38.55 24.36
N GLY A 199 -55.67 37.36 23.81
CA GLY A 199 -55.76 37.13 22.36
C GLY A 199 -55.89 35.65 21.96
N LEU A 200 -56.90 34.94 22.47
CA LEU A 200 -57.17 33.53 22.14
C LEU A 200 -58.32 33.46 21.11
N TRP A 201 -58.14 32.74 19.98
CA TRP A 201 -59.10 31.83 19.30
C TRP A 201 -58.81 31.67 17.78
N LEU A 202 -58.66 30.41 17.35
CA LEU A 202 -58.82 29.88 15.96
C LEU A 202 -57.82 30.37 14.88
N THR A 203 -57.49 29.61 13.82
CA THR A 203 -58.00 28.31 13.30
C THR A 203 -56.86 27.35 12.93
N VAL A 204 -56.84 26.13 13.51
CA VAL A 204 -56.07 25.00 12.97
C VAL A 204 -56.98 24.19 12.03
N THR A 205 -57.15 24.67 10.78
CA THR A 205 -58.02 24.01 9.78
C THR A 205 -57.68 24.40 8.33
N ALA A 206 -56.39 24.39 7.95
CA ALA A 206 -55.97 24.71 6.58
C ALA A 206 -54.81 23.85 6.01
N LEU A 207 -54.47 22.72 6.65
CA LEU A 207 -53.30 21.89 6.28
C LEU A 207 -53.63 20.56 5.58
N VAL A 208 -54.88 20.32 5.16
CA VAL A 208 -55.33 19.00 4.65
C VAL A 208 -55.84 19.04 3.20
N LEU A 209 -55.83 20.21 2.54
CA LEU A 209 -56.27 20.38 1.14
C LEU A 209 -55.15 20.79 0.16
N GLY A 210 -53.88 20.75 0.59
CA GLY A 210 -52.73 21.21 -0.21
C GLY A 210 -51.91 20.14 -0.96
N ILE A 211 -52.29 18.85 -0.90
CA ILE A 211 -51.40 17.74 -1.30
C ILE A 211 -51.84 17.01 -2.60
N VAL A 212 -53.00 17.33 -3.19
CA VAL A 212 -53.55 16.57 -4.35
C VAL A 212 -53.58 17.37 -5.67
N ALA A 213 -53.04 18.60 -5.71
CA ALA A 213 -53.14 19.48 -6.88
C ALA A 213 -51.81 20.16 -7.30
N ALA A 214 -50.78 19.36 -7.59
CA ALA A 214 -49.56 19.85 -8.28
C ALA A 214 -48.81 18.80 -9.15
N PHE A 215 -49.38 17.61 -9.37
CA PHE A 215 -48.85 16.67 -10.37
C PHE A 215 -49.29 17.10 -11.78
N GLY A 216 -48.51 17.98 -12.41
CA GLY A 216 -48.72 18.39 -13.81
C GLY A 216 -47.91 19.62 -14.19
N GLY A 217 -46.81 19.44 -14.93
CA GLY A 217 -45.95 20.55 -15.33
C GLY A 217 -44.73 20.12 -16.14
N VAL A 218 -44.92 19.78 -17.41
CA VAL A 218 -43.83 19.57 -18.38
C VAL A 218 -43.33 20.93 -18.87
N SER A 219 -42.02 21.18 -18.83
CA SER A 219 -41.38 22.24 -19.62
C SER A 219 -39.92 21.88 -19.93
N ALA A 220 -39.39 22.46 -21.02
CA ALA A 220 -38.20 21.97 -21.71
C ALA A 220 -37.02 22.95 -21.70
N TRP A 221 -35.81 22.39 -21.80
CA TRP A 221 -34.57 22.94 -22.37
C TRP A 221 -34.36 24.47 -22.49
N ALA A 222 -33.34 24.96 -21.79
CA ALA A 222 -32.46 26.03 -22.28
C ALA A 222 -31.03 25.81 -21.74
N GLY A 223 -30.00 25.97 -22.57
CA GLY A 223 -28.61 25.69 -22.21
C GLY A 223 -27.80 26.93 -21.82
N GLY A 224 -26.69 26.70 -21.10
CA GLY A 224 -25.69 27.72 -20.78
C GLY A 224 -24.27 27.21 -21.05
N ARG A 225 -23.56 27.85 -21.99
CA ARG A 225 -22.11 27.66 -22.21
C ARG A 225 -21.32 28.69 -21.40
N GLY A 226 -20.09 28.33 -21.02
CA GLY A 226 -19.01 29.30 -20.80
C GLY A 226 -18.46 29.33 -19.38
N GLY A 227 -17.21 28.90 -19.21
CA GLY A 227 -16.55 28.88 -17.90
C GLY A 227 -15.25 28.08 -17.84
N THR A 228 -14.39 28.18 -18.86
CA THR A 228 -13.03 27.60 -18.79
C THR A 228 -12.16 28.38 -17.82
N THR A 229 -12.13 27.96 -16.55
CA THR A 229 -11.04 28.31 -15.64
C THR A 229 -9.77 27.54 -16.03
N PRO A 230 -8.57 28.15 -16.00
CA PRO A 230 -7.34 27.44 -16.27
C PRO A 230 -7.10 26.39 -15.17
N SER A 231 -6.80 25.16 -15.60
CA SER A 231 -6.49 24.05 -14.69
C SER A 231 -5.25 24.39 -13.86
N ALA A 232 -5.43 24.53 -12.55
CA ALA A 232 -4.31 24.69 -11.63
C ALA A 232 -3.46 23.41 -11.64
N ALA A 233 -2.13 23.58 -11.66
CA ALA A 233 -1.21 22.44 -11.71
C ALA A 233 -1.38 21.55 -10.46
N VAL A 234 -1.90 20.34 -10.66
CA VAL A 234 -2.05 19.34 -9.59
C VAL A 234 -0.65 18.88 -9.17
N PRO A 235 -0.29 18.92 -7.87
CA PRO A 235 1.02 18.47 -7.42
C PRO A 235 1.21 16.95 -7.68
N ALA A 236 2.36 16.57 -8.23
CA ALA A 236 2.66 15.20 -8.66
C ALA A 236 3.04 14.24 -7.50
N VAL A 237 2.41 14.39 -6.34
CA VAL A 237 2.86 13.82 -5.06
C VAL A 237 1.69 13.15 -4.34
N PHE A 238 1.92 11.98 -3.73
CA PHE A 238 0.88 11.25 -2.99
C PHE A 238 0.91 11.56 -1.47
N PRO A 239 -0.25 11.49 -0.78
CA PRO A 239 -0.29 11.38 0.67
C PRO A 239 0.36 10.06 1.17
N THR A 240 0.74 10.03 2.45
CA THR A 240 1.66 9.01 3.00
C THR A 240 0.92 7.90 3.73
N ASP A 241 0.98 6.68 3.19
CA ASP A 241 0.69 5.42 3.89
C ASP A 241 1.68 4.32 3.47
N ALA A 242 1.82 3.28 4.31
CA ALA A 242 2.84 2.24 4.18
C ALA A 242 2.37 0.99 3.39
N PRO A 243 3.26 0.31 2.62
CA PRO A 243 2.85 -0.75 1.68
C PRO A 243 3.05 -2.18 2.20
N ALA A 244 2.40 -3.12 1.51
CA ALA A 244 2.73 -4.56 1.51
C ALA A 244 3.17 -4.99 0.08
N ALA A 245 3.45 -6.28 -0.17
CA ALA A 245 3.92 -6.73 -1.49
C ALA A 245 3.49 -8.16 -1.86
N ALA A 246 2.96 -8.34 -3.08
CA ALA A 246 2.96 -9.62 -3.83
C ALA A 246 2.58 -9.43 -5.32
N GLY A 247 3.59 -9.42 -6.22
CA GLY A 247 3.40 -9.44 -7.69
C GLY A 247 2.68 -8.23 -8.28
N LEU A 248 2.36 -8.28 -9.59
CA LEU A 248 1.51 -7.28 -10.26
C LEU A 248 0.02 -7.45 -9.86
N ARG A 249 -0.26 -7.26 -8.58
CA ARG A 249 -1.58 -7.07 -8.00
C ARG A 249 -1.56 -5.72 -7.27
N PRO A 250 -1.94 -4.61 -7.91
CA PRO A 250 -1.87 -3.29 -7.28
C PRO A 250 -2.58 -3.22 -5.92
N TRP A 251 -3.76 -3.84 -5.81
CA TRP A 251 -4.55 -4.01 -4.58
C TRP A 251 -3.89 -4.91 -3.52
N GLY A 252 -2.85 -5.67 -3.87
CA GLY A 252 -2.02 -6.43 -2.93
C GLY A 252 -0.83 -5.63 -2.40
N GLN A 253 -0.64 -4.39 -2.85
CA GLN A 253 0.46 -3.51 -2.42
C GLN A 253 -0.02 -2.24 -1.71
N PHE A 254 -1.20 -1.74 -2.07
CA PHE A 254 -1.83 -0.54 -1.51
C PHE A 254 -3.29 -0.79 -1.15
N THR A 255 -3.87 0.08 -0.31
CA THR A 255 -5.29 0.07 0.04
C THR A 255 -6.17 0.01 -1.22
N PRO A 256 -7.20 -0.85 -1.26
CA PRO A 256 -8.14 -0.90 -2.39
C PRO A 256 -8.79 0.47 -2.69
N SER A 257 -8.99 0.73 -3.97
CA SER A 257 -9.47 1.99 -4.55
C SER A 257 -8.57 3.23 -4.33
N SER A 258 -7.35 3.06 -3.80
CA SER A 258 -6.43 4.18 -3.55
C SER A 258 -5.81 4.79 -4.82
N PRO A 259 -5.38 6.08 -4.79
CA PRO A 259 -4.61 6.68 -5.89
C PRO A 259 -3.33 5.91 -6.24
N GLN A 260 -2.67 5.31 -5.24
CA GLN A 260 -1.46 4.50 -5.39
C GLN A 260 -1.76 3.20 -6.13
N GLU A 261 -2.86 2.51 -5.78
CA GLU A 261 -3.36 1.36 -6.54
C GLU A 261 -3.62 1.76 -7.99
N ARG A 262 -4.40 2.83 -8.23
CA ARG A 262 -4.71 3.33 -9.58
C ARG A 262 -3.45 3.60 -10.39
N ALA A 263 -2.50 4.35 -9.83
CA ALA A 263 -1.26 4.71 -10.52
C ALA A 263 -0.42 3.46 -10.87
N LEU A 264 -0.34 2.48 -9.97
CA LEU A 264 0.35 1.22 -10.24
C LEU A 264 -0.42 0.32 -11.23
N ALA A 265 -1.75 0.34 -11.23
CA ALA A 265 -2.59 -0.38 -12.20
C ALA A 265 -2.43 0.15 -13.63
N VAL A 266 -2.21 1.46 -13.76
CA VAL A 266 -2.02 2.16 -15.03
C VAL A 266 -0.59 2.01 -15.56
N ALA A 267 0.43 2.14 -14.72
CA ALA A 267 1.84 2.11 -15.15
C ALA A 267 2.46 0.71 -15.09
N GLY A 268 2.09 -0.08 -14.08
CA GLY A 268 2.67 -1.39 -13.77
C GLY A 268 2.72 -2.40 -14.91
N PRO A 269 1.69 -2.54 -15.78
CA PRO A 269 1.72 -3.45 -16.93
C PRO A 269 2.89 -3.22 -17.90
N SER A 270 3.39 -1.99 -17.99
CA SER A 270 4.51 -1.63 -18.86
C SER A 270 5.89 -2.06 -18.34
N LEU A 271 5.98 -2.46 -17.07
CA LEU A 271 7.23 -2.84 -16.44
C LEU A 271 7.79 -4.14 -17.01
N VAL A 272 9.07 -4.11 -17.33
CA VAL A 272 9.82 -5.28 -17.80
C VAL A 272 11.04 -5.55 -16.95
N PHE A 273 11.33 -6.82 -16.74
CA PHE A 273 12.60 -7.30 -16.22
C PHE A 273 13.56 -7.50 -17.38
N ILE A 274 14.76 -6.93 -17.28
CA ILE A 274 15.80 -7.02 -18.31
C ILE A 274 17.00 -7.73 -17.71
N GLU A 275 17.41 -8.82 -18.34
CA GLU A 275 18.69 -9.47 -18.10
C GLU A 275 19.63 -9.20 -19.28
N ALA A 276 20.75 -8.53 -18.99
CA ALA A 276 21.84 -8.30 -19.93
C ALA A 276 22.98 -9.27 -19.63
N VAL A 277 23.23 -10.21 -20.54
CA VAL A 277 24.35 -11.16 -20.46
C VAL A 277 25.52 -10.55 -21.23
N VAL A 278 26.59 -10.19 -20.52
CA VAL A 278 27.80 -9.59 -21.09
C VAL A 278 28.86 -10.67 -21.19
N THR A 279 29.43 -10.86 -22.39
CA THR A 279 30.46 -11.86 -22.68
C THR A 279 31.67 -11.17 -23.30
N GLY A 280 32.86 -11.43 -22.74
CA GLY A 280 34.10 -10.86 -23.23
C GLY A 280 35.33 -11.53 -22.65
N TYR A 281 36.49 -10.93 -22.88
CA TYR A 281 37.79 -11.44 -22.47
C TYR A 281 38.59 -10.36 -21.75
N LEU A 282 39.22 -10.74 -20.63
CA LEU A 282 40.22 -9.91 -19.99
C LEU A 282 41.56 -10.09 -20.68
N ARG A 283 42.17 -8.98 -21.09
CA ARG A 283 43.48 -8.92 -21.73
C ARG A 283 44.43 -8.02 -20.96
N ASP A 284 45.69 -8.42 -20.86
CA ASP A 284 46.75 -7.54 -20.36
C ASP A 284 46.95 -6.35 -21.33
N ARG A 285 47.06 -5.13 -20.80
CA ARG A 285 47.12 -3.90 -21.61
C ARG A 285 48.42 -3.72 -22.38
N THR A 286 49.52 -4.31 -21.90
CA THR A 286 50.85 -4.14 -22.50
C THR A 286 51.11 -5.19 -23.58
N THR A 287 50.77 -6.44 -23.30
CA THR A 287 51.07 -7.60 -24.14
C THR A 287 49.92 -8.04 -25.04
N ASN A 288 48.71 -7.54 -24.80
CA ASN A 288 47.45 -7.97 -25.43
C ASN A 288 47.06 -9.45 -25.19
N ALA A 289 47.87 -10.18 -24.41
CA ALA A 289 47.64 -11.56 -24.05
C ALA A 289 46.35 -11.72 -23.24
N LEU A 290 45.67 -12.84 -23.46
CA LEU A 290 44.50 -13.24 -22.68
C LEU A 290 44.92 -13.57 -21.24
N VAL A 291 44.27 -12.96 -20.25
CA VAL A 291 44.41 -13.34 -18.84
C VAL A 291 43.88 -14.77 -18.62
N ARG A 292 42.86 -15.16 -19.40
CA ARG A 292 42.32 -16.53 -19.49
C ARG A 292 41.84 -16.83 -20.90
N THR A 293 42.02 -18.06 -21.35
CA THR A 293 41.52 -18.54 -22.65
C THR A 293 40.01 -18.71 -22.70
N SER A 294 39.35 -18.96 -21.56
CA SER A 294 37.89 -19.02 -21.45
C SER A 294 37.28 -17.61 -21.39
N PRO A 295 36.15 -17.36 -22.08
CA PRO A 295 35.42 -16.10 -21.95
C PRO A 295 34.96 -15.87 -20.51
N THR A 296 34.95 -14.60 -20.12
CA THR A 296 34.34 -14.14 -18.87
C THR A 296 32.92 -13.68 -19.18
N VAL A 297 31.95 -14.28 -18.48
CA VAL A 297 30.52 -13.99 -18.63
C VAL A 297 29.98 -13.51 -17.30
N PHE A 298 29.24 -12.39 -17.31
CA PHE A 298 28.48 -11.93 -16.17
C PHE A 298 27.12 -11.41 -16.62
N ASN A 299 26.13 -11.46 -15.72
CA ASN A 299 24.80 -10.92 -15.96
C ASN A 299 24.57 -9.63 -15.17
N ARG A 300 23.88 -8.68 -15.81
CA ARG A 300 23.26 -7.53 -15.16
C ARG A 300 21.75 -7.67 -15.24
N ARG A 301 21.07 -7.26 -14.17
CA ARG A 301 19.62 -7.38 -14.03
C ARG A 301 19.06 -6.05 -13.58
N CYS A 302 18.08 -5.58 -14.33
CA CYS A 302 17.48 -4.28 -14.17
C CYS A 302 16.00 -4.35 -14.52
N THR A 303 15.33 -3.24 -14.26
CA THR A 303 13.99 -2.96 -14.75
C THR A 303 14.08 -2.07 -15.98
N GLY A 304 13.09 -2.14 -16.84
CA GLY A 304 12.75 -1.09 -17.79
C GLY A 304 11.24 -0.91 -17.86
N PHE A 305 10.79 -0.03 -18.75
CA PHE A 305 9.37 0.15 -19.04
C PHE A 305 9.15 0.38 -20.54
N VAL A 306 8.09 -0.21 -21.08
CA VAL A 306 7.67 -0.03 -22.47
C VAL A 306 7.11 1.39 -22.65
N ILE A 307 7.53 2.09 -23.72
CA ILE A 307 7.08 3.45 -24.04
C ILE A 307 6.13 3.55 -25.23
N ASN A 308 6.00 2.48 -26.03
CA ASN A 308 5.04 2.40 -27.12
C ASN A 308 4.71 0.94 -27.50
N PRO A 309 3.58 0.70 -28.21
CA PRO A 309 3.14 -0.65 -28.57
C PRO A 309 4.11 -1.40 -29.49
N ASP A 310 4.94 -0.67 -30.23
CA ASP A 310 5.98 -1.24 -31.11
C ASP A 310 7.09 -1.95 -30.32
N GLY A 311 7.10 -1.85 -28.98
CA GLY A 311 8.03 -2.56 -28.11
C GLY A 311 9.36 -1.85 -27.94
N TYR A 312 9.37 -0.52 -27.98
CA TYR A 312 10.50 0.24 -27.46
C TYR A 312 10.41 0.34 -25.93
N VAL A 313 11.54 0.16 -25.27
CA VAL A 313 11.70 0.12 -23.81
C VAL A 313 12.76 1.10 -23.37
N LEU A 314 12.48 1.89 -22.34
CA LEU A 314 13.49 2.67 -21.63
C LEU A 314 14.01 1.89 -20.41
N THR A 315 15.32 1.97 -20.18
CA THR A 315 16.01 1.37 -19.03
C THR A 315 17.32 2.12 -18.76
N SER A 316 18.11 1.67 -17.78
CA SER A 316 19.41 2.27 -17.50
C SER A 316 20.50 1.79 -18.46
N SER A 317 21.25 2.74 -19.03
CA SER A 317 22.43 2.48 -19.84
C SER A 317 23.50 1.70 -19.08
N SER A 318 23.75 2.01 -17.80
CA SER A 318 24.72 1.25 -17.02
C SER A 318 24.33 -0.22 -16.79
N CYS A 319 23.07 -0.60 -17.02
CA CYS A 319 22.67 -2.02 -17.09
C CYS A 319 23.02 -2.66 -18.44
N VAL A 320 22.56 -2.06 -19.55
CA VAL A 320 22.58 -2.68 -20.89
C VAL A 320 23.79 -2.33 -21.76
N LYS A 321 24.54 -1.28 -21.40
CA LYS A 321 25.86 -0.92 -21.94
C LYS A 321 26.70 -0.29 -20.81
N PRO A 322 27.20 -1.09 -19.84
CA PRO A 322 28.13 -0.59 -18.82
C PRO A 322 29.40 -0.02 -19.45
N SER A 323 30.02 0.98 -18.82
CA SER A 323 31.32 1.50 -19.25
C SER A 323 32.40 0.43 -19.18
N GLU A 324 33.46 0.55 -19.99
CA GLU A 324 34.57 -0.41 -20.01
C GLU A 324 35.18 -0.62 -18.61
N GLU A 325 35.33 0.45 -17.82
CA GLU A 325 35.83 0.36 -16.45
C GLU A 325 34.93 -0.48 -15.54
N VAL A 326 33.62 -0.26 -15.58
CA VAL A 326 32.64 -1.01 -14.78
C VAL A 326 32.58 -2.46 -15.24
N ALA A 327 32.57 -2.71 -16.56
CA ALA A 327 32.57 -4.05 -17.14
C ALA A 327 33.86 -4.81 -16.78
N ARG A 328 35.02 -4.16 -16.87
CA ARG A 328 36.33 -4.70 -16.46
C ARG A 328 36.38 -5.03 -14.99
N GLN A 329 35.87 -4.17 -14.11
CA GLN A 329 35.84 -4.43 -12.67
C GLN A 329 34.99 -5.67 -12.34
N VAL A 330 33.81 -5.81 -12.96
CA VAL A 330 32.94 -6.99 -12.78
C VAL A 330 33.57 -8.24 -13.39
N ALA A 331 34.23 -8.13 -14.56
CA ALA A 331 34.95 -9.24 -15.17
C ALA A 331 36.13 -9.72 -14.29
N LEU A 332 36.86 -8.79 -13.65
CA LEU A 332 37.95 -9.13 -12.73
C LEU A 332 37.44 -9.84 -11.47
N ASP A 333 36.31 -9.41 -10.90
CA ASP A 333 35.65 -10.15 -9.81
C ASP A 333 35.23 -11.55 -10.29
N ALA A 334 34.55 -11.67 -11.44
CA ALA A 334 34.15 -12.96 -11.98
C ALA A 334 35.33 -13.93 -12.19
N VAL A 335 36.49 -13.42 -12.63
CA VAL A 335 37.75 -14.17 -12.72
C VAL A 335 38.33 -14.49 -11.34
N ALA A 336 38.39 -13.54 -10.41
CA ALA A 336 38.88 -13.76 -9.05
C ALA A 336 38.06 -14.85 -8.33
N GLN A 337 36.73 -14.77 -8.38
CA GLN A 337 35.81 -15.76 -7.84
C GLN A 337 35.99 -17.15 -8.50
N ALA A 338 36.37 -17.19 -9.78
CA ALA A 338 36.72 -18.45 -10.45
C ALA A 338 38.06 -19.00 -9.96
N LEU A 339 39.08 -18.17 -9.77
CA LEU A 339 40.36 -18.57 -9.17
C LEU A 339 40.18 -19.08 -7.74
N VAL A 340 39.27 -18.50 -6.96
CA VAL A 340 38.88 -19.01 -5.62
C VAL A 340 38.27 -20.41 -5.71
N ARG A 341 37.33 -20.65 -6.64
CA ARG A 341 36.76 -22.00 -6.88
C ARG A 341 37.81 -23.00 -7.36
N GLU A 342 38.80 -22.54 -8.13
CA GLU A 342 39.96 -23.32 -8.59
C GLU A 342 41.05 -23.49 -7.52
N ARG A 343 40.88 -22.92 -6.31
CA ARG A 343 41.87 -22.90 -5.21
C ARG A 343 43.21 -22.25 -5.58
N LYS A 344 43.21 -21.30 -6.51
CA LYS A 344 44.36 -20.50 -6.97
C LYS A 344 44.43 -19.10 -6.37
N LEU A 345 43.41 -18.70 -5.60
CA LEU A 345 43.32 -17.42 -4.92
C LEU A 345 42.50 -17.60 -3.63
N ASP A 346 42.93 -17.00 -2.53
CA ASP A 346 42.13 -16.99 -1.29
C ASP A 346 40.92 -16.06 -1.42
N ALA A 347 39.78 -16.45 -0.81
CA ALA A 347 38.56 -15.65 -0.86
C ALA A 347 38.76 -14.22 -0.30
N GLY A 348 39.57 -14.08 0.76
CA GLY A 348 39.95 -12.78 1.33
C GLY A 348 40.88 -11.95 0.46
N ALA A 349 41.57 -12.56 -0.51
CA ALA A 349 42.49 -11.87 -1.43
C ALA A 349 41.79 -11.28 -2.67
N VAL A 350 40.51 -11.57 -2.90
CA VAL A 350 39.73 -11.08 -4.06
C VAL A 350 39.79 -9.55 -4.22
N PRO A 351 39.58 -8.71 -3.17
CA PRO A 351 39.67 -7.25 -3.33
C PRO A 351 41.06 -6.78 -3.75
N GLY A 352 42.12 -7.38 -3.19
CA GLY A 352 43.50 -7.09 -3.55
C GLY A 352 43.83 -7.48 -4.99
N TYR A 353 43.35 -8.66 -5.44
CA TYR A 353 43.48 -9.11 -6.83
C TYR A 353 42.82 -8.14 -7.81
N ILE A 354 41.59 -7.69 -7.54
CA ILE A 354 40.88 -6.75 -8.42
C ILE A 354 41.67 -5.43 -8.51
N SER A 355 42.02 -4.83 -7.37
CA SER A 355 42.76 -3.56 -7.31
C SER A 355 44.13 -3.64 -8.03
N ALA A 356 44.87 -4.73 -7.85
CA ALA A 356 46.20 -4.91 -8.46
C ALA A 356 46.18 -5.15 -9.99
N ASN A 357 45.03 -5.52 -10.57
CA ASN A 357 44.86 -5.86 -11.98
C ASN A 357 43.96 -4.88 -12.76
N LEU A 358 43.19 -4.02 -12.09
CA LEU A 358 42.26 -3.10 -12.73
C LEU A 358 42.95 -2.15 -13.73
N ALA A 359 44.08 -1.56 -13.35
CA ALA A 359 44.83 -0.66 -14.24
C ALA A 359 45.60 -1.39 -15.36
N LYS A 360 45.91 -2.68 -15.15
CA LYS A 360 46.76 -3.52 -16.02
C LYS A 360 45.98 -4.27 -17.09
N THR A 361 44.67 -4.42 -16.92
CA THR A 361 43.81 -5.19 -17.81
C THR A 361 42.83 -4.31 -18.58
N ARG A 362 42.28 -4.84 -19.67
CA ARG A 362 41.12 -4.29 -20.39
C ARG A 362 40.12 -5.40 -20.67
N PHE A 363 38.86 -5.05 -20.85
CA PHE A 363 37.80 -6.01 -21.17
C PHE A 363 37.30 -5.82 -22.62
N THR A 364 37.46 -6.84 -23.45
CA THR A 364 37.19 -6.78 -24.91
C THR A 364 36.22 -7.85 -25.36
N GLY A 365 35.76 -7.78 -26.61
CA GLY A 365 35.19 -8.92 -27.33
C GLY A 365 36.24 -10.00 -27.63
N ILE A 366 35.89 -10.92 -28.53
CA ILE A 366 36.79 -12.00 -28.98
C ILE A 366 38.08 -11.42 -29.57
N ASP A 367 37.94 -10.44 -30.47
CA ASP A 367 39.05 -9.65 -30.99
C ASP A 367 39.49 -8.58 -29.99
N ALA A 368 40.79 -8.28 -30.00
CA ALA A 368 41.43 -7.40 -29.02
C ALA A 368 41.02 -5.92 -29.11
N THR A 369 40.28 -5.55 -30.18
CA THR A 369 39.74 -4.22 -30.48
C THR A 369 38.20 -4.16 -30.47
N ALA A 370 37.52 -5.31 -30.39
CA ALA A 370 36.06 -5.36 -30.34
C ALA A 370 35.53 -5.00 -28.94
N GLU A 371 34.34 -4.39 -28.87
CA GLU A 371 33.59 -4.31 -27.63
C GLU A 371 33.14 -5.72 -27.17
N PRO A 372 32.96 -5.96 -25.85
CA PRO A 372 32.31 -7.18 -25.34
C PRO A 372 30.90 -7.33 -25.94
N SER A 373 30.48 -8.57 -26.22
CA SER A 373 29.12 -8.82 -26.70
C SER A 373 28.11 -8.73 -25.56
N ILE A 374 26.92 -8.19 -25.87
CA ILE A 374 25.81 -8.07 -24.93
C ILE A 374 24.57 -8.68 -25.55
N GLN A 375 23.93 -9.60 -24.83
CA GLN A 375 22.64 -10.18 -25.20
C GLN A 375 21.59 -9.74 -24.19
N LEU A 376 20.45 -9.21 -24.66
CA LEU A 376 19.35 -8.75 -23.81
C LEU A 376 18.19 -9.75 -23.90
N SER A 377 17.73 -10.23 -22.75
CA SER A 377 16.51 -11.03 -22.61
C SER A 377 15.53 -10.30 -21.68
N VAL A 378 14.29 -10.15 -22.11
CA VAL A 378 13.31 -9.27 -21.47
C VAL A 378 12.02 -10.02 -21.14
N GLN A 379 11.59 -9.97 -19.88
CA GLN A 379 10.43 -10.68 -19.36
C GLN A 379 9.41 -9.70 -18.75
N PHE A 380 8.14 -10.09 -18.80
CA PHE A 380 6.99 -9.33 -18.28
C PHE A 380 6.41 -10.03 -17.05
N ASN A 381 5.60 -9.32 -16.27
CA ASN A 381 4.91 -9.86 -15.09
C ASN A 381 5.88 -10.48 -14.07
N ASN A 382 5.95 -11.81 -13.96
CA ASN A 382 6.92 -12.50 -13.11
C ASN A 382 8.06 -13.02 -13.97
N ALA A 383 9.31 -12.76 -13.57
CA ALA A 383 10.49 -13.13 -14.32
C ALA A 383 11.40 -14.11 -13.55
N LYS A 384 12.20 -14.86 -14.29
CA LYS A 384 13.23 -15.76 -13.77
C LYS A 384 14.60 -15.39 -14.34
N GLY A 385 15.63 -15.48 -13.50
CA GLY A 385 17.02 -15.31 -13.95
C GLY A 385 17.46 -16.40 -14.94
N ASN A 386 18.35 -16.05 -15.87
CA ASN A 386 18.92 -16.93 -16.90
C ASN A 386 17.90 -17.55 -17.88
N VAL A 387 16.73 -16.94 -18.08
CA VAL A 387 15.74 -17.38 -19.09
C VAL A 387 15.98 -16.65 -20.41
N ILE A 388 16.20 -17.44 -21.47
CA ILE A 388 16.42 -17.00 -22.84
C ILE A 388 15.40 -17.72 -23.72
N GLY A 389 14.70 -16.99 -24.60
CA GLY A 389 13.53 -17.50 -25.30
C GLY A 389 12.28 -17.51 -24.41
N ASP A 390 11.17 -18.02 -24.93
CA ASP A 390 9.84 -17.88 -24.32
C ASP A 390 9.80 -18.34 -22.84
N PRO A 391 9.23 -17.56 -21.90
CA PRO A 391 8.42 -16.34 -22.07
C PRO A 391 9.22 -15.05 -22.33
N ALA A 392 10.56 -15.08 -22.33
CA ALA A 392 11.40 -13.91 -22.58
C ALA A 392 11.44 -13.51 -24.07
N ALA A 393 11.39 -12.21 -24.33
CA ALA A 393 11.63 -11.62 -25.63
C ALA A 393 13.11 -11.22 -25.79
N PRO A 394 13.73 -11.40 -26.98
CA PRO A 394 15.03 -10.81 -27.26
C PRO A 394 14.92 -9.27 -27.33
N GLY A 395 15.96 -8.57 -26.88
CA GLY A 395 16.09 -7.12 -26.99
C GLY A 395 17.35 -6.70 -27.75
N GLU A 396 17.26 -5.60 -28.49
CA GLU A 396 18.36 -4.95 -29.19
C GLU A 396 18.58 -3.53 -28.63
N LEU A 397 19.84 -3.16 -28.39
CA LEU A 397 20.18 -1.81 -27.92
C LEU A 397 20.16 -0.82 -29.09
N VAL A 398 19.18 0.09 -29.09
CA VAL A 398 19.03 1.12 -30.13
C VAL A 398 19.95 2.31 -29.85
N LYS A 399 19.96 2.78 -28.59
CA LYS A 399 20.72 3.97 -28.17
C LYS A 399 21.01 3.91 -26.66
N ALA A 400 22.13 4.46 -26.23
CA ALA A 400 22.49 4.61 -24.82
C ALA A 400 23.12 5.98 -24.58
N GLN A 401 22.70 6.66 -23.50
CA GLN A 401 23.36 7.85 -22.97
C GLN A 401 24.45 7.45 -21.98
N ALA A 402 25.50 8.26 -21.87
CA ALA A 402 26.54 8.03 -20.88
C ALA A 402 26.00 8.14 -19.43
N ALA A 403 26.61 7.41 -18.50
CA ALA A 403 26.12 7.28 -17.13
C ALA A 403 26.16 8.60 -16.33
N ASP A 404 26.94 9.57 -16.80
CA ASP A 404 27.17 10.91 -16.26
C ASP A 404 26.30 12.01 -16.91
N THR A 405 25.65 11.73 -18.05
CA THR A 405 24.79 12.69 -18.76
C THR A 405 23.30 12.45 -18.54
N GLY A 406 22.89 11.18 -18.43
CA GLY A 406 21.50 10.81 -18.18
C GLY A 406 21.32 9.34 -17.79
N ASN A 407 22.24 8.46 -18.20
CA ASN A 407 22.20 7.02 -17.94
C ASN A 407 20.94 6.32 -18.49
N VAL A 408 20.30 6.87 -19.52
CA VAL A 408 19.08 6.31 -20.14
C VAL A 408 19.43 5.57 -21.43
N ALA A 409 18.98 4.33 -21.56
CA ALA A 409 19.06 3.53 -22.78
C ALA A 409 17.68 3.24 -23.36
N LEU A 410 17.65 3.10 -24.68
CA LEU A 410 16.50 2.69 -25.48
C LEU A 410 16.78 1.31 -26.08
N VAL A 411 15.90 0.36 -25.78
CA VAL A 411 15.97 -1.04 -26.24
C VAL A 411 14.74 -1.35 -27.09
N LYS A 412 14.92 -2.02 -28.23
CA LYS A 412 13.82 -2.53 -29.06
C LYS A 412 13.61 -4.01 -28.77
N LEU A 413 12.38 -4.43 -28.47
CA LEU A 413 12.03 -5.82 -28.26
C LEU A 413 11.61 -6.51 -29.57
N GLY A 414 11.84 -7.82 -29.67
CA GLY A 414 11.28 -8.69 -30.71
C GLY A 414 9.77 -8.98 -30.57
N ARG A 415 9.00 -8.08 -29.94
CA ARG A 415 7.54 -8.19 -29.74
C ARG A 415 6.87 -6.83 -30.01
N GLN A 416 5.57 -6.87 -30.29
CA GLN A 416 4.68 -5.73 -30.57
C GLN A 416 3.37 -5.90 -29.76
N ASN A 417 2.49 -4.90 -29.83
CA ASN A 417 1.25 -4.80 -29.05
C ASN A 417 1.50 -4.93 -27.54
N LEU A 418 2.59 -4.30 -27.09
CA LEU A 418 3.01 -4.32 -25.69
C LEU A 418 2.38 -3.15 -24.91
N PRO A 419 1.98 -3.35 -23.65
CA PRO A 419 1.35 -2.31 -22.84
C PRO A 419 2.34 -1.18 -22.55
N ALA A 420 2.05 0.02 -23.01
CA ALA A 420 2.95 1.17 -22.91
C ALA A 420 2.67 2.04 -21.68
N ALA A 421 3.70 2.71 -21.16
CA ALA A 421 3.58 3.80 -20.20
C ALA A 421 3.44 5.15 -20.90
N GLU A 422 2.55 6.00 -20.39
CA GLU A 422 2.64 7.44 -20.61
C GLU A 422 3.70 8.02 -19.66
N PHE A 423 4.45 9.03 -20.10
CA PHE A 423 5.42 9.75 -19.27
C PHE A 423 5.22 11.26 -19.35
N ASN A 424 5.52 11.95 -18.26
CA ASN A 424 5.35 13.39 -18.12
C ASN A 424 6.73 14.06 -17.97
N PRO A 425 7.38 14.52 -19.07
CA PRO A 425 8.71 15.12 -19.01
C PRO A 425 8.71 16.52 -18.37
N SER A 426 7.52 17.13 -18.22
CA SER A 426 7.31 18.45 -17.60
C SER A 426 6.89 18.36 -16.13
N ALA A 427 6.97 17.17 -15.51
CA ALA A 427 6.61 16.97 -14.11
C ALA A 427 7.51 17.79 -13.18
N THR A 428 6.89 18.67 -12.39
CA THR A 428 7.54 19.35 -11.28
C THR A 428 7.27 18.57 -9.99
N VAL A 429 8.36 18.26 -9.28
CA VAL A 429 8.34 17.53 -8.02
C VAL A 429 8.87 18.45 -6.93
N THR A 430 8.17 18.55 -5.81
CA THR A 430 8.56 19.38 -4.67
C THR A 430 9.35 18.58 -3.65
N ASP A 431 10.34 19.21 -3.02
CA ASP A 431 11.34 18.54 -2.17
C ASP A 431 10.78 17.92 -0.88
N ALA A 432 9.52 18.21 -0.54
CA ALA A 432 8.82 17.70 0.64
C ALA A 432 7.89 16.50 0.36
N GLY A 433 7.87 15.97 -0.88
CA GLY A 433 6.92 14.95 -1.32
C GLY A 433 7.34 13.49 -1.10
N SER A 434 6.40 12.58 -1.34
CA SER A 434 6.66 11.15 -1.57
C SER A 434 6.31 10.76 -3.01
N LEU A 435 7.18 9.99 -3.64
CA LEU A 435 6.99 9.43 -4.98
C LEU A 435 6.54 7.97 -4.87
N LEU A 436 5.63 7.54 -5.74
CA LEU A 436 5.38 6.12 -5.95
C LEU A 436 6.47 5.58 -6.87
N ILE A 437 7.34 4.71 -6.36
CA ILE A 437 8.38 4.05 -7.14
C ILE A 437 8.00 2.60 -7.41
N ALA A 438 8.35 2.08 -8.58
CA ALA A 438 8.09 0.70 -8.96
C ALA A 438 9.21 0.08 -9.81
N GLY A 439 9.48 -1.21 -9.60
CA GLY A 439 10.42 -2.00 -10.38
C GLY A 439 10.57 -3.43 -9.88
N PHE A 440 11.36 -4.25 -10.57
CA PHE A 440 11.57 -5.64 -10.21
C PHE A 440 12.49 -5.80 -9.00
N GLY A 441 12.12 -6.70 -8.09
CA GLY A 441 12.93 -7.11 -6.95
C GLY A 441 12.82 -8.61 -6.69
N THR A 442 13.69 -9.14 -5.84
CA THR A 442 13.69 -10.55 -5.43
C THR A 442 14.05 -10.66 -3.95
N ASP A 443 13.48 -11.65 -3.26
CA ASP A 443 13.89 -12.05 -1.91
C ASP A 443 14.83 -13.27 -1.94
N ASP A 444 15.05 -13.86 -3.13
CA ASP A 444 15.90 -15.02 -3.30
C ASP A 444 17.38 -14.62 -3.11
N SER A 445 18.05 -15.22 -2.13
CA SER A 445 19.47 -14.98 -1.84
C SER A 445 20.40 -15.45 -2.96
N GLY A 446 19.99 -16.48 -3.70
CA GLY A 446 20.74 -17.08 -4.80
C GLY A 446 20.33 -16.50 -6.15
N SER A 447 21.17 -15.64 -6.75
CA SER A 447 20.79 -14.90 -7.95
C SER A 447 20.41 -15.79 -9.14
N ARG A 448 21.16 -16.86 -9.45
CA ARG A 448 21.05 -17.57 -10.74
C ARG A 448 19.61 -17.87 -11.18
N ASN A 449 18.84 -18.57 -10.33
CA ASN A 449 17.47 -19.00 -10.63
C ASN A 449 16.42 -18.17 -9.87
N ALA A 450 16.80 -16.99 -9.38
CA ALA A 450 15.95 -16.11 -8.61
C ALA A 450 14.68 -15.71 -9.36
N THR A 451 13.61 -15.57 -8.59
CA THR A 451 12.29 -15.09 -8.98
C THR A 451 12.26 -13.59 -8.81
N TYR A 452 12.09 -12.86 -9.92
CA TYR A 452 11.96 -11.42 -9.91
C TYR A 452 10.49 -11.06 -10.09
N THR A 453 9.95 -10.29 -9.16
CA THR A 453 8.56 -9.82 -9.19
C THR A 453 8.51 -8.29 -9.15
N PRO A 454 7.51 -7.65 -9.77
CA PRO A 454 7.31 -6.21 -9.69
C PRO A 454 6.92 -5.83 -8.27
N ARG A 455 7.56 -4.80 -7.74
CA ARG A 455 7.35 -4.23 -6.43
C ARG A 455 7.18 -2.74 -6.58
N ALA A 456 6.29 -2.16 -5.80
CA ALA A 456 6.17 -0.72 -5.66
C ALA A 456 6.16 -0.33 -4.19
N LYS A 457 6.51 0.92 -3.93
CA LYS A 457 6.37 1.53 -2.60
C LYS A 457 6.35 3.04 -2.70
N MET A 458 5.81 3.68 -1.66
CA MET A 458 6.04 5.09 -1.43
C MET A 458 7.49 5.31 -0.98
N ALA A 459 8.15 6.30 -1.57
CA ALA A 459 9.52 6.69 -1.28
C ALA A 459 9.57 8.19 -1.00
N LYS A 460 10.02 8.58 0.21
CA LYS A 460 10.15 9.99 0.58
C LYS A 460 11.30 10.64 -0.18
N ILE A 461 11.08 11.85 -0.68
CA ILE A 461 12.14 12.66 -1.27
C ILE A 461 13.06 13.14 -0.14
N ALA A 462 14.35 12.93 -0.33
CA ALA A 462 15.42 13.28 0.61
C ALA A 462 16.22 14.52 0.13
N GLY A 463 15.88 15.08 -1.02
CA GLY A 463 16.46 16.31 -1.58
C GLY A 463 16.77 16.20 -3.08
N VAL A 464 17.37 17.25 -3.63
CA VAL A 464 17.77 17.34 -5.04
C VAL A 464 19.26 17.04 -5.19
N GLY A 465 19.61 16.23 -6.20
CA GLY A 465 20.97 15.99 -6.66
C GLY A 465 21.22 16.62 -8.04
N ARG A 466 22.46 16.54 -8.52
CA ARG A 466 22.81 16.87 -9.91
C ARG A 466 23.66 15.77 -10.53
N ARG A 467 23.51 15.59 -11.84
CA ARG A 467 24.33 14.72 -12.70
C ARG A 467 24.61 15.50 -13.98
N GLY A 468 25.82 16.05 -14.11
CA GLY A 468 26.10 17.05 -15.13
C GLY A 468 25.16 18.26 -15.00
N SER A 469 24.51 18.64 -16.10
CA SER A 469 23.48 19.69 -16.12
C SER A 469 22.14 19.24 -15.49
N LEU A 470 21.85 17.94 -15.50
CA LEU A 470 20.58 17.36 -15.09
C LEU A 470 20.37 17.44 -13.57
N SER A 471 19.23 17.97 -13.13
CA SER A 471 18.77 17.87 -11.75
C SER A 471 18.10 16.51 -11.53
N THR A 472 18.44 15.81 -10.46
CA THR A 472 17.86 14.51 -10.10
C THR A 472 17.21 14.58 -8.73
N TRP A 473 16.24 13.72 -8.44
CA TRP A 473 15.68 13.62 -7.08
C TRP A 473 16.37 12.49 -6.33
N ARG A 474 16.67 12.71 -5.05
CA ARG A 474 17.16 11.67 -4.14
C ARG A 474 15.99 11.21 -3.29
N ILE A 475 15.90 9.91 -3.05
CA ILE A 475 14.85 9.31 -2.21
C ILE A 475 15.48 8.57 -1.03
N GLY A 476 14.76 8.45 0.09
CA GLY A 476 15.24 7.73 1.28
C GLY A 476 15.36 6.21 1.10
N ASP A 477 14.87 5.70 -0.02
CA ASP A 477 14.21 4.41 -0.11
C ASP A 477 14.65 3.63 -1.35
N ASP A 478 14.95 2.34 -1.18
CA ASP A 478 15.38 1.43 -2.24
C ASP A 478 14.36 0.30 -2.45
N LEU A 479 14.32 -0.26 -3.66
CA LEU A 479 13.57 -1.47 -4.06
C LEU A 479 14.50 -2.67 -4.33
N GLY A 480 15.81 -2.51 -4.10
CA GLY A 480 16.83 -3.54 -4.29
C GLY A 480 17.42 -3.51 -5.70
N ARG A 481 18.61 -4.09 -5.87
CA ARG A 481 19.47 -3.90 -7.06
C ARG A 481 18.78 -4.05 -8.43
N ALA A 482 17.82 -4.97 -8.58
CA ALA A 482 17.11 -5.20 -9.85
C ALA A 482 16.08 -4.10 -10.22
N SER A 483 15.74 -3.19 -9.30
CA SER A 483 14.86 -2.04 -9.56
C SER A 483 15.53 -0.92 -10.34
N HIS A 484 16.84 -1.03 -10.59
CA HIS A 484 17.62 -0.08 -11.38
C HIS A 484 17.05 0.03 -12.79
N GLY A 485 16.75 1.23 -13.28
CA GLY A 485 15.96 1.43 -14.51
C GLY A 485 14.43 1.31 -14.35
N GLY A 486 13.93 1.12 -13.12
CA GLY A 486 12.51 1.17 -12.78
C GLY A 486 11.93 2.58 -12.86
N ILE A 487 10.67 2.77 -12.46
CA ILE A 487 9.93 4.03 -12.65
C ILE A 487 9.59 4.73 -11.34
N ALA A 488 9.54 6.07 -11.40
CA ALA A 488 8.78 6.90 -10.48
C ALA A 488 7.52 7.40 -11.19
N ILE A 489 6.37 7.37 -10.51
CA ILE A 489 5.03 7.53 -11.10
C ILE A 489 4.30 8.67 -10.39
N ASP A 490 3.47 9.44 -11.12
CA ASP A 490 2.52 10.41 -10.55
C ASP A 490 1.14 9.79 -10.24
N PRO A 491 0.23 10.50 -9.53
CA PRO A 491 -1.11 9.99 -9.21
C PRO A 491 -2.01 9.66 -10.41
N ALA A 492 -1.67 10.09 -11.63
CA ALA A 492 -2.39 9.72 -12.85
C ALA A 492 -1.86 8.40 -13.47
N GLY A 493 -0.78 7.83 -12.93
CA GLY A 493 -0.12 6.64 -13.49
C GLY A 493 0.87 6.97 -14.62
N ARG A 494 1.36 8.21 -14.70
CA ARG A 494 2.37 8.61 -15.70
C ARG A 494 3.76 8.56 -15.09
N VAL A 495 4.74 8.09 -15.87
CA VAL A 495 6.14 8.04 -15.45
C VAL A 495 6.73 9.46 -15.43
N ILE A 496 7.23 9.88 -14.27
CA ILE A 496 7.88 11.20 -14.06
C ILE A 496 9.40 11.09 -13.97
N GLY A 497 9.93 9.87 -13.84
CA GLY A 497 11.37 9.61 -13.84
C GLY A 497 11.71 8.12 -13.74
N MET A 498 13.00 7.82 -13.81
CA MET A 498 13.56 6.47 -13.80
C MET A 498 14.52 6.28 -12.62
N LEU A 499 14.47 5.12 -11.95
CA LEU A 499 15.31 4.77 -10.81
C LEU A 499 16.76 4.52 -11.24
N ASP A 500 17.69 5.02 -10.45
CA ASP A 500 19.13 4.95 -10.69
C ASP A 500 19.92 4.85 -9.38
N GLN A 501 21.18 4.43 -9.48
CA GLN A 501 22.09 4.26 -8.37
C GLN A 501 22.54 5.59 -7.78
N ASP A 502 22.55 5.67 -6.46
CA ASP A 502 23.20 6.75 -5.72
C ASP A 502 24.71 6.59 -5.74
N LEU A 503 25.36 7.09 -6.81
CA LEU A 503 26.81 7.03 -6.99
C LEU A 503 27.60 7.80 -5.92
N THR A 504 26.95 8.65 -5.12
CA THR A 504 27.60 9.39 -4.02
C THR A 504 27.73 8.56 -2.74
N ARG A 505 27.09 7.39 -2.67
CA ARG A 505 27.14 6.47 -1.52
C ARG A 505 27.85 5.16 -1.88
N PRO A 506 28.55 4.53 -0.92
CA PRO A 506 29.28 3.29 -1.17
C PRO A 506 28.36 2.08 -1.40
N ASP A 507 27.13 2.11 -0.88
CA ASP A 507 26.14 1.04 -1.08
C ASP A 507 25.55 1.02 -2.50
N ARG A 508 25.59 2.16 -3.21
CA ARG A 508 25.07 2.34 -4.59
C ARG A 508 23.65 1.81 -4.78
N ALA A 509 22.82 1.95 -3.74
CA ALA A 509 21.41 1.60 -3.77
C ALA A 509 20.64 2.47 -4.78
N ASN A 510 19.47 2.01 -5.25
CA ASN A 510 18.71 2.68 -6.31
C ASN A 510 17.87 3.84 -5.76
N ARG A 511 18.55 4.81 -5.14
CA ARG A 511 17.98 5.94 -4.38
C ARG A 511 18.02 7.28 -5.13
N VAL A 512 18.24 7.26 -6.45
CA VAL A 512 18.18 8.43 -7.33
C VAL A 512 17.06 8.24 -8.34
N VAL A 513 16.35 9.32 -8.66
CA VAL A 513 15.37 9.39 -9.74
C VAL A 513 15.88 10.37 -10.79
N VAL A 514 16.11 9.86 -12.00
CA VAL A 514 16.43 10.62 -13.21
C VAL A 514 15.10 11.12 -13.80
N PRO A 515 14.86 12.43 -13.95
CA PRO A 515 13.57 12.94 -14.41
C PRO A 515 13.27 12.55 -15.86
N ALA A 516 11.98 12.42 -16.20
CA ALA A 516 11.52 12.01 -17.53
C ALA A 516 11.93 12.98 -18.67
N SER A 517 12.32 14.21 -18.36
CA SER A 517 12.94 15.13 -19.31
C SER A 517 14.22 14.57 -19.96
N ALA A 518 14.99 13.73 -19.24
CA ALA A 518 16.21 13.09 -19.77
C ALA A 518 15.93 12.08 -20.90
N PHE A 519 14.71 11.51 -20.95
CA PHE A 519 14.32 10.52 -21.95
C PHE A 519 14.24 11.14 -23.35
N THR A 520 13.89 12.42 -23.44
CA THR A 520 13.65 13.12 -24.71
C THR A 520 14.86 13.06 -25.66
N GLY A 521 16.09 13.18 -25.13
CA GLY A 521 17.31 13.13 -25.94
C GLY A 521 17.56 11.75 -26.55
N VAL A 522 17.45 10.66 -25.75
CA VAL A 522 17.69 9.29 -26.27
C VAL A 522 16.60 8.85 -27.25
N MET A 523 15.38 9.33 -27.06
CA MET A 523 14.24 9.06 -27.94
C MET A 523 14.27 9.86 -29.24
N GLY A 524 14.55 11.17 -29.16
CA GLY A 524 14.65 12.06 -30.32
C GLY A 524 15.78 11.66 -31.27
N ASP A 525 16.96 11.33 -30.71
CA ASP A 525 18.11 10.79 -31.46
C ASP A 525 17.79 9.50 -32.23
N ALA A 526 16.80 8.74 -31.79
CA ALA A 526 16.37 7.48 -32.39
C ALA A 526 15.12 7.62 -33.29
N GLY A 527 14.52 8.82 -33.37
CA GLY A 527 13.26 9.04 -34.08
C GLY A 527 12.04 8.35 -33.42
N VAL A 528 12.13 8.02 -32.13
CA VAL A 528 11.09 7.26 -31.41
C VAL A 528 10.25 8.18 -30.54
N THR A 529 8.93 8.01 -30.58
CA THR A 529 7.98 8.73 -29.72
C THR A 529 7.28 7.78 -28.75
N GLY A 530 6.88 8.33 -27.60
CA GLY A 530 6.01 7.63 -26.64
C GLY A 530 4.57 7.67 -27.13
N ALA A 531 3.86 6.54 -27.03
CA ALA A 531 2.48 6.42 -27.48
C ALA A 531 1.75 5.32 -26.70
N LEU A 532 0.43 5.44 -26.56
CA LEU A 532 -0.41 4.38 -26.01
C LEU A 532 -1.12 3.63 -27.13
N GLY A 533 -1.20 2.31 -27.01
CA GLY A 533 -1.98 1.47 -27.92
C GLY A 533 -3.48 1.79 -27.88
N GLU A 534 -4.25 1.23 -28.81
CA GLU A 534 -5.71 1.19 -28.65
C GLU A 534 -6.13 0.36 -27.43
N PRO A 535 -5.59 -0.85 -27.18
CA PRO A 535 -5.94 -1.63 -25.98
C PRO A 535 -5.55 -0.92 -24.69
N ASP A 536 -4.37 -0.31 -24.64
CA ASP A 536 -3.89 0.52 -23.52
C ASP A 536 -4.86 1.64 -23.15
N ARG A 537 -5.40 2.35 -24.15
CA ARG A 537 -6.34 3.46 -23.95
C ARG A 537 -7.70 2.94 -23.47
N LEU A 538 -8.16 1.81 -24.00
CA LEU A 538 -9.41 1.18 -23.56
C LEU A 538 -9.30 0.64 -22.12
N TYR A 539 -8.19 -0.02 -21.79
CA TYR A 539 -7.88 -0.49 -20.44
C TYR A 539 -7.83 0.66 -19.44
N ARG A 540 -7.09 1.73 -19.75
CA ARG A 540 -7.03 2.94 -18.92
C ARG A 540 -8.40 3.61 -18.75
N SER A 541 -9.24 3.64 -19.79
CA SER A 541 -10.62 4.13 -19.67
C SER A 541 -11.44 3.25 -18.72
N GLY A 542 -11.30 1.93 -18.81
CA GLY A 542 -12.01 0.99 -17.94
C GLY A 542 -11.56 1.09 -16.48
N LEU A 543 -10.26 1.30 -16.23
CA LEU A 543 -9.74 1.64 -14.90
C LEU A 543 -10.30 2.97 -14.39
N ASP A 544 -10.29 4.03 -15.21
CA ASP A 544 -10.86 5.31 -14.81
C ASP A 544 -12.35 5.19 -14.46
N ALA A 545 -13.12 4.41 -15.22
CA ALA A 545 -14.50 4.08 -14.87
C ALA A 545 -14.60 3.32 -13.53
N TYR A 546 -13.73 2.34 -13.27
CA TYR A 546 -13.71 1.59 -12.01
C TYR A 546 -13.40 2.49 -10.81
N PHE A 547 -12.31 3.26 -10.84
CA PHE A 547 -11.91 4.16 -9.76
C PHE A 547 -12.81 5.39 -9.60
N THR A 548 -13.73 5.65 -10.55
CA THR A 548 -14.76 6.70 -10.44
C THR A 548 -16.17 6.15 -10.14
N GLY A 549 -16.29 4.88 -9.75
CA GLY A 549 -17.57 4.25 -9.39
C GLY A 549 -18.52 3.97 -10.56
N ARG A 550 -18.08 4.17 -11.81
CA ARG A 550 -18.88 3.89 -13.02
C ARG A 550 -18.76 2.41 -13.42
N TYR A 551 -19.09 1.51 -12.49
CA TYR A 551 -18.83 0.08 -12.64
C TYR A 551 -19.44 -0.55 -13.91
N PRO A 552 -20.67 -0.23 -14.36
CA PRO A 552 -21.19 -0.76 -15.63
C PRO A 552 -20.33 -0.39 -16.85
N THR A 553 -19.76 0.82 -16.86
CA THR A 553 -18.81 1.26 -17.90
C THR A 553 -17.48 0.54 -17.78
N ALA A 554 -16.98 0.33 -16.55
CA ALA A 554 -15.75 -0.41 -16.29
C ALA A 554 -15.86 -1.87 -16.74
N VAL A 555 -16.96 -2.56 -16.39
CA VAL A 555 -17.26 -3.93 -16.80
C VAL A 555 -17.27 -4.07 -18.32
N ALA A 556 -17.93 -3.15 -19.03
CA ALA A 556 -17.98 -3.17 -20.49
C ALA A 556 -16.60 -2.94 -21.12
N GLN A 557 -15.88 -1.87 -20.72
CA GLN A 557 -14.59 -1.50 -21.31
C GLN A 557 -13.50 -2.53 -21.00
N LEU A 558 -13.39 -3.00 -19.75
CA LEU A 558 -12.46 -4.05 -19.37
C LEU A 558 -12.87 -5.40 -19.97
N GLY A 559 -14.16 -5.67 -20.16
CA GLY A 559 -14.67 -6.80 -20.92
C GLY A 559 -14.09 -6.86 -22.33
N THR A 560 -14.21 -5.76 -23.09
CA THR A 560 -13.63 -5.67 -24.44
C THR A 560 -12.10 -5.77 -24.47
N VAL A 561 -11.40 -5.33 -23.42
CA VAL A 561 -9.94 -5.59 -23.30
C VAL A 561 -9.68 -7.08 -23.12
N VAL A 562 -10.41 -7.77 -22.23
CA VAL A 562 -10.26 -9.22 -22.00
C VAL A 562 -10.62 -10.05 -23.23
N GLU A 563 -11.58 -9.62 -24.05
CA GLU A 563 -11.93 -10.26 -25.32
C GLU A 563 -10.82 -10.15 -26.36
N ARG A 564 -10.15 -8.99 -26.44
CA ARG A 564 -9.04 -8.74 -27.37
C ARG A 564 -7.71 -9.28 -26.85
N GLU A 565 -7.52 -9.31 -25.55
CA GLU A 565 -6.32 -9.75 -24.83
C GLU A 565 -6.68 -10.75 -23.71
N PRO A 566 -7.05 -12.02 -24.04
CA PRO A 566 -7.39 -13.02 -23.02
C PRO A 566 -6.23 -13.34 -22.05
N GLY A 567 -5.00 -12.97 -22.41
CA GLY A 567 -3.80 -13.07 -21.57
C GLY A 567 -3.54 -11.87 -20.65
N ASN A 568 -4.50 -10.94 -20.48
CA ASN A 568 -4.38 -9.76 -19.62
C ASN A 568 -5.07 -10.00 -18.25
N PRO A 569 -4.36 -10.55 -17.23
CA PRO A 569 -4.97 -10.91 -15.95
C PRO A 569 -5.40 -9.70 -15.12
N LEU A 570 -4.81 -8.52 -15.37
CA LEU A 570 -5.20 -7.28 -14.68
C LEU A 570 -6.55 -6.77 -15.19
N ALA A 571 -6.78 -6.79 -16.51
CA ALA A 571 -8.09 -6.47 -17.07
C ALA A 571 -9.19 -7.42 -16.57
N GLN A 572 -8.89 -8.72 -16.45
CA GLN A 572 -9.80 -9.72 -15.86
C GLN A 572 -10.15 -9.38 -14.41
N ALA A 573 -9.15 -9.21 -13.56
CA ALA A 573 -9.34 -8.92 -12.13
C ALA A 573 -10.12 -7.62 -11.89
N TYR A 574 -9.81 -6.53 -12.60
CA TYR A 574 -10.57 -5.28 -12.46
C TYR A 574 -12.00 -5.39 -13.02
N ARG A 575 -12.25 -6.21 -14.07
CA ARG A 575 -13.61 -6.47 -14.56
C ARG A 575 -14.43 -7.23 -13.52
N GLU A 576 -13.85 -8.22 -12.86
CA GLU A 576 -14.48 -9.00 -11.79
C GLU A 576 -14.74 -8.13 -10.54
N ASN A 577 -13.78 -7.31 -10.13
CA ASN A 577 -13.97 -6.34 -9.05
C ASN A 577 -15.09 -5.34 -9.39
N ALA A 578 -15.17 -4.86 -10.64
CA ALA A 578 -16.24 -3.98 -11.09
C ALA A 578 -17.62 -4.68 -11.07
N LEU A 579 -17.71 -5.94 -11.51
CA LEU A 579 -18.94 -6.75 -11.42
C LEU A 579 -19.40 -6.92 -9.97
N ASN A 580 -18.48 -7.25 -9.06
CA ASN A 580 -18.78 -7.43 -7.64
C ASN A 580 -19.28 -6.13 -6.99
N ARG A 581 -18.62 -5.00 -7.25
CA ARG A 581 -19.06 -3.67 -6.80
C ARG A 581 -20.44 -3.30 -7.36
N GLN A 582 -20.65 -3.52 -8.66
CA GLN A 582 -21.96 -3.30 -9.31
C GLN A 582 -23.06 -4.13 -8.65
N GLN A 583 -22.81 -5.39 -8.27
CA GLN A 583 -23.79 -6.22 -7.58
C GLN A 583 -24.10 -5.72 -6.17
N MET A 584 -23.10 -5.24 -5.42
CA MET A 584 -23.27 -4.65 -4.09
C MET A 584 -24.12 -3.37 -4.14
N GLU A 585 -23.87 -2.49 -5.11
CA GLU A 585 -24.68 -1.27 -5.31
C GLU A 585 -26.06 -1.54 -5.92
N ALA A 586 -26.19 -2.63 -6.68
CA ALA A 586 -27.46 -3.10 -7.21
C ALA A 586 -28.32 -3.84 -6.18
N VAL A 587 -27.85 -4.07 -4.94
CA VAL A 587 -28.72 -4.46 -3.83
C VAL A 587 -29.66 -3.29 -3.57
N PRO A 588 -30.95 -3.39 -3.93
CA PRO A 588 -31.77 -2.21 -3.92
C PRO A 588 -32.13 -1.88 -2.47
N ALA A 589 -31.96 -0.61 -2.10
CA ALA A 589 -32.76 0.01 -1.06
C ALA A 589 -34.24 0.18 -1.50
N SER A 590 -34.77 -0.80 -2.24
CA SER A 590 -36.21 -0.97 -2.41
C SER A 590 -36.74 -1.46 -1.08
N ALA A 591 -37.03 -0.51 -0.19
CA ALA A 591 -38.16 -0.67 0.69
C ALA A 591 -39.32 -1.12 -0.21
N PRO A 592 -39.77 -2.39 -0.11
CA PRO A 592 -40.71 -2.95 -1.07
C PRO A 592 -41.99 -2.11 -1.03
N ALA A 593 -42.74 -2.02 -2.13
CA ALA A 593 -43.84 -1.05 -2.24
C ALA A 593 -44.85 -1.13 -1.07
N TRP A 594 -45.02 -2.29 -0.43
CA TRP A 594 -45.83 -2.45 0.80
C TRP A 594 -45.31 -1.67 2.01
N ALA A 595 -44.02 -1.38 2.13
CA ALA A 595 -43.45 -0.57 3.20
C ALA A 595 -43.96 0.88 3.14
N TRP A 596 -44.09 1.46 1.94
CA TRP A 596 -44.74 2.76 1.75
C TRP A 596 -46.23 2.71 2.12
N TRP A 597 -46.94 1.63 1.77
CA TRP A 597 -48.34 1.43 2.18
C TRP A 597 -48.51 1.27 3.70
N LEU A 598 -47.57 0.61 4.40
CA LEU A 598 -47.58 0.53 5.86
C LEU A 598 -47.25 1.86 6.53
N LEU A 599 -46.29 2.64 6.02
CA LEU A 599 -45.98 3.96 6.55
C LEU A 599 -47.16 4.93 6.35
N ALA A 600 -47.82 4.90 5.18
CA ALA A 600 -49.05 5.64 4.93
C ALA A 600 -50.21 5.19 5.84
N GLY A 601 -50.37 3.86 6.04
CA GLY A 601 -51.37 3.29 6.95
C GLY A 601 -51.14 3.68 8.41
N ALA A 602 -49.90 3.63 8.88
CA ALA A 602 -49.51 4.05 10.22
C ALA A 602 -49.74 5.55 10.44
N GLY A 603 -49.35 6.40 9.47
CA GLY A 603 -49.62 7.83 9.51
C GLY A 603 -51.12 8.16 9.55
N GLY A 604 -51.93 7.44 8.76
CA GLY A 604 -53.39 7.55 8.77
C GLY A 604 -54.02 7.15 10.10
N ALA A 605 -53.59 6.02 10.69
CA ALA A 605 -54.05 5.57 11.99
C ALA A 605 -53.70 6.57 13.12
N LEU A 606 -52.51 7.15 13.07
CA LEU A 606 -52.03 8.12 14.04
C LEU A 606 -52.79 9.46 13.94
N LEU A 607 -53.13 9.91 12.73
CA LEU A 607 -54.04 11.04 12.49
C LEU A 607 -55.46 10.79 13.03
N ILE A 608 -56.03 9.59 12.82
CA ILE A 608 -57.35 9.22 13.37
C ILE A 608 -57.33 9.23 14.90
N LEU A 609 -56.28 8.66 15.51
CA LEU A 609 -56.07 8.72 16.96
C LEU A 609 -55.96 10.17 17.47
N LEU A 610 -55.23 11.04 16.77
CA LEU A 610 -55.10 12.46 17.13
C LEU A 610 -56.46 13.19 17.07
N VAL A 611 -57.25 12.95 16.01
CA VAL A 611 -58.60 13.54 15.87
C VAL A 611 -59.54 13.05 16.97
N LEU A 612 -59.51 11.76 17.32
CA LEU A 612 -60.29 11.20 18.42
C LEU A 612 -59.85 11.75 19.79
N LEU A 613 -58.55 11.95 19.99
CA LEU A 613 -58.00 12.58 21.21
C LEU A 613 -58.48 14.03 21.34
N VAL A 614 -58.41 14.82 20.26
CA VAL A 614 -58.89 16.21 20.23
C VAL A 614 -60.40 16.27 20.44
N ALA A 615 -61.18 15.36 19.85
CA ALA A 615 -62.63 15.30 20.03
C ALA A 615 -63.05 14.90 21.46
N THR A 616 -62.32 13.99 22.11
CA THR A 616 -62.58 13.57 23.50
C THR A 616 -62.13 14.62 24.51
N LEU A 617 -61.02 15.31 24.28
CA LEU A 617 -60.61 16.49 25.06
C LEU A 617 -61.61 17.64 24.89
N GLY A 618 -62.05 17.95 23.66
CA GLY A 618 -63.05 18.98 23.39
C GLY A 618 -64.42 18.72 24.03
N ARG A 619 -64.79 17.44 24.23
CA ARG A 619 -65.99 17.02 24.99
C ARG A 619 -65.84 17.04 26.51
N ARG A 620 -64.63 17.24 27.05
CA ARG A 620 -64.38 17.44 28.49
C ARG A 620 -64.25 18.91 28.90
N TYR A 621 -64.19 19.81 27.91
CA TYR A 621 -64.11 21.28 28.11
C TYR A 621 -65.42 22.01 27.72
N ARG A 622 -66.50 21.26 27.50
CA ARG A 622 -67.89 21.73 27.42
C ARG A 622 -68.71 20.96 28.46
#